data_AF-A7X3U4-F1
#
_entry.id   AF-A7X3U4-F1
#
_cell.length_a   1.000
_cell.length_b   1.000
_cell.length_c   1.000
_cell.angle_alpha   90.00
_cell.angle_beta   90.00
_cell.angle_gamma   90.00
#
_symmetry.space_group_name_H-M   'P 1'
#
loop_
_entity.id
_entity.type
_entity.pdbx_description
1 polymer ?
#
loop_
_entity_poly.entity_id
_entity_poly.type
_entity_poly.pdbx_seq_one_letter_code
_entity_poly.pdbx_strand_id
1 'polypeptide(L)'
;MKLCCWPLVVVAFVCLDSVYPDCFQCTGENYWYRCSGPKKCPYGENFCYTLYKDDGMRFSVKGCTKSCPIAGPGETVNCCFYSGCNPL
;
A
#
# COMPACT_ATOMS: atom_id res chain seq x y z
N MET A 1 -13.04 11.21 -9.90
CA MET A 1 -13.51 12.62 -9.93
C MET A 1 -14.52 12.82 -8.81
N LYS A 2 -14.11 13.39 -7.67
CA LYS A 2 -15.04 13.80 -6.62
C LYS A 2 -14.87 15.32 -6.45
N LEU A 3 -15.93 16.07 -6.70
CA LEU A 3 -15.95 17.53 -6.70
C LEU A 3 -15.55 18.08 -5.31
N CYS A 4 -14.45 18.82 -5.25
CA CYS A 4 -14.18 19.76 -4.17
C CYS A 4 -14.86 21.09 -4.53
N CYS A 5 -16.17 21.22 -4.25
CA CYS A 5 -16.82 22.52 -4.33
C CYS A 5 -16.42 23.36 -3.12
N TRP A 6 -15.78 24.49 -3.42
CA TRP A 6 -15.34 25.59 -2.54
C TRP A 6 -16.54 26.31 -1.88
N PRO A 7 -16.35 27.06 -0.76
CA PRO A 7 -15.70 28.37 -0.88
C PRO A 7 -14.82 28.84 0.30
N LEU A 8 -13.81 29.66 -0.06
CA LEU A 8 -13.33 30.85 0.67
C LEU A 8 -13.19 30.74 2.20
N VAL A 9 -12.21 29.98 2.69
CA VAL A 9 -11.52 30.32 3.95
C VAL A 9 -10.06 29.95 3.76
N VAL A 10 -9.15 30.87 4.10
CA VAL A 10 -7.70 30.66 4.14
C VAL A 10 -7.37 29.76 5.34
N VAL A 11 -7.96 28.58 5.39
CA VAL A 11 -7.39 27.47 6.15
C VAL A 11 -6.59 26.73 5.10
N ALA A 12 -5.32 26.48 5.36
CA ALA A 12 -4.60 25.45 4.63
C ALA A 12 -5.37 24.16 4.88
N PHE A 13 -6.34 23.86 4.03
CA PHE A 13 -6.93 22.55 3.91
C PHE A 13 -5.79 21.72 3.37
N VAL A 14 -4.97 21.21 4.29
CA VAL A 14 -4.19 20.01 4.05
C VAL A 14 -5.28 19.03 3.63
N CYS A 15 -5.39 18.79 2.31
CA CYS A 15 -6.21 17.72 1.82
C CYS A 15 -5.76 16.52 2.64
N LEU A 16 -6.65 16.01 3.49
CA LEU A 16 -6.37 14.82 4.25
C LEU A 16 -6.40 13.69 3.22
N ASP A 17 -5.34 13.62 2.40
CA ASP A 17 -5.02 12.47 1.58
C ASP A 17 -5.19 11.29 2.52
N SER A 18 -6.22 10.51 2.20
CA SER A 18 -6.65 9.30 2.89
C SER A 18 -5.78 8.92 4.09
N VAL A 19 -6.32 8.95 5.30
CA VAL A 19 -5.62 8.52 6.55
C VAL A 19 -4.87 7.19 6.38
N TYR A 20 -5.32 6.36 5.42
CA TYR A 20 -4.69 5.12 5.00
C TYR A 20 -4.06 5.23 3.61
N PRO A 21 -2.82 4.72 3.41
CA PRO A 21 -2.15 4.75 2.12
C PRO A 21 -2.90 3.92 1.08
N ASP A 22 -2.66 4.21 -0.20
CA ASP A 22 -3.02 3.31 -1.29
C ASP A 22 -1.83 2.38 -1.56
N CYS A 23 -2.01 1.06 -1.48
CA CYS A 23 -0.93 0.08 -1.67
C CYS A 23 -1.22 -0.85 -2.83
N PHE A 24 -0.18 -1.39 -3.47
CA PHE A 24 -0.35 -2.54 -4.36
C PHE A 24 -0.81 -3.75 -3.55
N GLN A 25 -1.88 -4.39 -3.98
CA GLN A 25 -2.52 -5.53 -3.31
C GLN A 25 -2.65 -6.68 -4.31
N CYS A 26 -1.68 -7.59 -4.31
CA CYS A 26 -1.61 -8.70 -5.26
C CYS A 26 -0.69 -9.82 -4.78
N THR A 27 -0.79 -10.98 -5.42
CA THR A 27 0.14 -12.10 -5.27
C THR A 27 0.96 -12.28 -6.55
N GLY A 28 2.10 -12.95 -6.46
CA GLY A 28 2.93 -13.27 -7.62
C GLY A 28 2.18 -14.03 -8.72
N GLU A 29 1.19 -14.86 -8.35
CA GLU A 29 0.33 -15.60 -9.29
C GLU A 29 -0.65 -14.69 -10.06
N ASN A 30 -1.12 -13.63 -9.40
CA ASN A 30 -2.18 -12.77 -9.91
C ASN A 30 -1.68 -11.38 -10.32
N TYR A 31 -0.36 -11.24 -10.44
CA TYR A 31 0.34 -9.98 -10.71
C TYR A 31 -0.25 -9.25 -11.92
N TRP A 32 -0.51 -9.98 -13.02
CA TRP A 32 -0.83 -9.40 -14.32
C TRP A 32 -2.18 -8.65 -14.36
N TYR A 33 -3.14 -8.98 -13.49
CA TYR A 33 -4.49 -8.39 -13.51
C TYR A 33 -4.93 -7.77 -12.18
N ARG A 34 -4.36 -8.19 -11.04
CA ARG A 34 -4.70 -7.61 -9.72
C ARG A 34 -3.76 -6.50 -9.29
N CYS A 35 -2.57 -6.40 -9.90
CA CYS A 35 -1.51 -5.47 -9.53
C CYS A 35 -1.36 -4.28 -10.49
N SER A 36 -2.38 -3.99 -11.30
CA SER A 36 -2.38 -2.90 -12.29
C SER A 36 -2.29 -1.49 -11.69
N GLY A 37 -2.50 -1.35 -10.37
CA GLY A 37 -2.34 -0.10 -9.66
C GLY A 37 -2.57 -0.26 -8.15
N PRO A 38 -2.13 0.73 -7.35
CA PRO A 38 -2.36 0.75 -5.92
C PRO A 38 -3.86 0.94 -5.61
N LYS A 39 -4.30 0.31 -4.52
CA LYS A 39 -5.67 0.33 -4.03
C LYS A 39 -5.69 0.81 -2.59
N LYS A 40 -6.77 1.49 -2.24
CA LYS A 40 -6.99 2.01 -0.89
C LYS A 40 -6.94 0.91 0.15
N CYS A 41 -6.17 1.14 1.21
CA CYS A 41 -6.10 0.21 2.33
C CYS A 41 -7.39 0.22 3.17
N PRO A 42 -7.73 -0.92 3.79
CA PRO A 42 -8.76 -1.01 4.80
C PRO A 42 -8.52 -0.06 5.98
N TYR A 43 -9.59 0.23 6.73
CA TYR A 43 -9.51 1.05 7.93
C TYR A 43 -8.55 0.44 8.96
N GLY A 44 -7.58 1.25 9.39
CA GLY A 44 -6.56 0.89 10.38
C GLY A 44 -5.30 0.27 9.81
N GLU A 45 -5.23 0.01 8.49
CA GLU A 45 -4.03 -0.49 7.83
C GLU A 45 -3.21 0.66 7.27
N ASN A 46 -2.19 1.06 8.04
CA ASN A 46 -1.40 2.26 7.79
C ASN A 46 -0.08 1.99 7.05
N PHE A 47 0.21 0.73 6.73
CA PHE A 47 1.45 0.32 6.07
C PHE A 47 1.16 -0.47 4.82
N CYS A 48 1.96 -0.26 3.78
CA CYS A 48 2.12 -1.21 2.71
C CYS A 48 3.21 -2.20 3.08
N TYR A 49 3.08 -3.45 2.61
CA TYR A 49 4.16 -4.43 2.71
C TYR A 49 4.37 -5.16 1.38
N THR A 50 5.59 -5.68 1.21
CA THR A 50 5.93 -6.69 0.21
C THR A 50 6.63 -7.84 0.92
N LEU A 51 6.12 -9.05 0.72
CA LEU A 51 6.73 -10.29 1.16
C LEU A 51 7.43 -10.94 -0.03
N TYR A 52 8.69 -11.29 0.15
CA TYR A 52 9.52 -12.01 -0.80
C TYR A 52 9.82 -13.40 -0.29
N LYS A 53 9.90 -14.37 -1.21
CA LYS A 53 10.34 -15.74 -0.98
C LYS A 53 11.58 -16.02 -1.84
N ASP A 54 12.19 -17.17 -1.62
CA ASP A 54 13.39 -17.61 -2.35
C ASP A 54 14.54 -16.59 -2.20
N ASP A 55 14.93 -16.31 -0.95
CA ASP A 55 16.02 -15.39 -0.60
C ASP A 55 15.87 -13.97 -1.17
N GLY A 56 14.62 -13.50 -1.34
CA GLY A 56 14.34 -12.15 -1.83
C GLY A 56 14.25 -12.03 -3.35
N MET A 57 14.43 -13.13 -4.10
CA MET A 57 14.45 -13.09 -5.57
C MET A 57 13.09 -12.79 -6.20
N ARG A 58 11.99 -13.24 -5.57
CA ARG A 58 10.64 -13.02 -6.10
C ARG A 58 9.69 -12.56 -5.00
N PHE A 59 8.96 -11.49 -5.28
CA PHE A 59 7.85 -11.13 -4.41
C PHE A 59 6.77 -12.20 -4.51
N SER A 60 6.21 -12.58 -3.37
CA SER A 60 5.11 -13.53 -3.25
C SER A 60 3.79 -12.79 -3.00
N VAL A 61 3.80 -11.76 -2.15
CA VAL A 61 2.60 -11.01 -1.77
C VAL A 61 2.92 -9.53 -1.59
N LYS A 62 2.03 -8.66 -2.05
CA LYS A 62 1.98 -7.22 -1.75
C LYS A 62 0.63 -6.91 -1.12
N GLY A 63 0.60 -6.05 -0.10
CA GLY A 63 -0.66 -5.71 0.55
C GLY A 63 -0.59 -4.55 1.53
N CYS A 64 -1.70 -4.38 2.23
CA CYS A 64 -1.88 -3.43 3.32
C CYS A 64 -1.78 -4.17 4.66
N THR A 65 -1.33 -3.48 5.70
CA THR A 65 -1.21 -4.06 7.05
C THR A 65 -1.28 -3.00 8.14
N LYS A 66 -1.74 -3.39 9.33
CA LYS A 66 -1.75 -2.55 10.54
C LYS A 66 -0.35 -2.38 11.14
N SER A 67 0.46 -3.43 11.06
CA SER A 67 1.83 -3.49 11.59
C SER A 67 2.70 -4.27 10.61
N CYS A 68 3.98 -3.90 10.49
CA CYS A 68 4.88 -4.61 9.58
C CYS A 68 4.97 -6.11 9.95
N PRO A 69 4.68 -7.03 9.02
CA PRO A 69 4.76 -8.47 9.29
C PRO A 69 6.18 -8.89 9.64
N ILE A 70 6.30 -9.90 10.50
CA ILE A 70 7.59 -10.52 10.83
C ILE A 70 7.85 -11.59 9.76
N ALA A 71 9.02 -11.52 9.12
CA ALA A 71 9.40 -12.50 8.10
C ALA A 71 9.66 -13.89 8.71
N GLY A 72 9.15 -14.94 8.08
CA GLY A 72 9.48 -16.33 8.42
C GLY A 72 10.87 -16.76 7.91
N PRO A 73 11.29 -18.00 8.21
CA PRO A 73 12.53 -18.56 7.66
C PRO A 73 12.52 -18.56 6.12
N GLY A 74 13.54 -17.97 5.51
CA GLY A 74 13.66 -17.87 4.04
C GLY A 74 12.74 -16.81 3.40
N GLU A 75 12.06 -15.99 4.21
CA GLU A 75 11.24 -14.88 3.74
C GLU A 75 11.93 -13.54 4.02
N THR A 76 11.61 -12.53 3.21
CA THR A 76 11.98 -11.13 3.46
C THR A 76 10.73 -10.28 3.42
N VAL A 77 10.56 -9.38 4.39
CA VAL A 77 9.42 -8.45 4.44
C VAL A 77 9.94 -7.02 4.40
N ASN A 78 9.46 -6.25 3.41
CA ASN A 78 9.69 -4.81 3.33
C ASN A 78 8.39 -4.07 3.59
N CYS A 79 8.43 -3.05 4.45
CA CYS A 79 7.29 -2.22 4.81
C CYS A 79 7.57 -0.73 4.57
N CYS A 80 6.51 0.02 4.26
CA CYS A 80 6.55 1.46 4.03
C CYS A 80 5.17 2.07 4.31
N PHE A 81 5.08 3.40 4.45
CA PHE A 81 3.90 4.06 5.02
C PHE A 81 3.25 5.13 4.11
N TYR A 82 3.72 5.30 2.88
CA TYR A 82 3.18 6.29 1.93
C TYR A 82 2.48 5.61 0.74
N SER A 83 1.52 6.28 0.11
CA SER A 83 0.78 5.71 -1.02
C SER A 83 1.70 5.31 -2.18
N GLY A 84 1.51 4.10 -2.71
CA GLY A 84 2.26 3.52 -3.82
C GLY A 84 3.67 3.06 -3.46
N CYS A 85 4.06 3.07 -2.18
CA CYS A 85 5.43 2.80 -1.75
C CYS A 85 5.90 1.36 -1.92
N ASN A 86 4.97 0.42 -2.19
CA ASN A 86 5.28 -0.96 -2.53
C ASN A 86 5.09 -1.22 -4.03
N PRO A 87 5.88 -0.58 -4.91
CA PRO A 87 5.70 -0.67 -6.36
C PRO A 87 5.82 -2.12 -6.84
N LEU A 88 5.32 -2.39 -8.06
CA LEU A 88 5.47 -3.67 -8.75
C LEU A 88 6.89 -4.23 -8.64
#